data_AF-A0A7Y5Y0K3-F1
#
_entry.id   AF-A0A7Y5Y0K3-F1
#
_cell.length_a   1.000
_cell.length_b   1.000
_cell.length_c   1.000
_cell.angle_alpha   90.00
_cell.angle_beta   90.00
_cell.angle_gamma   90.00
#
_symmetry.space_group_name_H-M   'P 1'
#
loop_
_entity.id
_entity.type
_entity.pdbx_description
1 polymer ?
#
loop_
_entity_poly.entity_id
_entity_poly.type
_entity_poly.pdbx_seq_one_letter_code
_entity_poly.pdbx_strand_id
1 'polypeptide(L)'
;MPLNLSRFSDDCVLTASMELAWTAWSIPFLTARRGQPISGWIISDRSAREVAAYWGRHCYLHIARGRTRLLRFHDPGVRAMLWQDLDARQRALLLHPVKAVFSLNRHQALESFSAPSTPASDPNATASNRLDEQLRLSEQQWQQVNDYSTVHAAWSYLVGQDLISRDTPVTEALRHSLGVASSYGVTSADDRMLFLVCGLCHGIGFHAHARMADVWRRTAGGEPFVDAVEAVSGRSFEQLSTYLMD
;
A
#
# COMPACT_ATOMS: atom_id res chain seq x y z
N MET A 1 -13.19 -11.91 -16.19
CA MET A 1 -13.76 -13.11 -16.84
C MET A 1 -13.96 -14.17 -15.77
N PRO A 2 -15.17 -14.75 -15.59
CA PRO A 2 -15.35 -15.86 -14.67
C PRO A 2 -14.66 -17.11 -15.23
N LEU A 3 -13.91 -17.82 -14.39
CA LEU A 3 -13.24 -19.07 -14.74
C LEU A 3 -13.91 -20.22 -14.00
N ASN A 4 -14.16 -21.32 -14.69
CA ASN A 4 -14.58 -22.57 -14.10
C ASN A 4 -13.42 -23.58 -14.21
N LEU A 5 -12.68 -23.76 -13.10
CA LEU A 5 -11.49 -24.61 -13.05
C LEU A 5 -11.77 -26.11 -13.28
N SER A 6 -13.04 -26.54 -13.35
CA SER A 6 -13.38 -27.88 -13.83
C SER A 6 -13.27 -28.04 -15.35
N ARG A 7 -13.04 -26.95 -16.09
CA ARG A 7 -12.82 -26.93 -17.54
C ARG A 7 -11.35 -26.71 -17.84
N PHE A 8 -10.75 -27.60 -18.62
CA PHE A 8 -9.33 -27.54 -18.99
C PHE A 8 -8.92 -26.19 -19.61
N SER A 9 -9.75 -25.61 -20.49
CA SER A 9 -9.47 -24.31 -21.11
C SER A 9 -9.30 -23.17 -20.10
N ASP A 10 -10.00 -23.25 -18.97
CA ASP A 10 -10.04 -22.19 -17.97
C ASP A 10 -8.81 -22.27 -17.05
N ASP A 11 -8.21 -23.46 -16.91
CA ASP A 11 -6.92 -23.65 -16.24
C ASP A 11 -5.79 -22.95 -17.00
N CYS A 12 -5.71 -23.13 -18.33
CA CYS A 12 -4.71 -22.43 -19.15
C CYS A 12 -4.80 -20.90 -19.01
N VAL A 13 -6.03 -20.36 -18.89
CA VAL A 13 -6.20 -18.91 -18.70
C VAL A 13 -5.79 -18.49 -17.28
N LEU A 14 -6.09 -19.31 -16.26
CA LEU A 14 -5.58 -19.07 -14.91
C LEU A 14 -4.05 -19.05 -14.91
N THR A 15 -3.39 -20.06 -15.49
CA THR A 15 -1.93 -20.13 -15.60
C THR A 15 -1.36 -18.88 -16.28
N ALA A 16 -1.88 -18.49 -17.45
CA ALA A 16 -1.41 -17.29 -18.14
C ALA A 16 -1.59 -16.02 -17.30
N SER A 17 -2.70 -15.92 -16.56
CA SER A 17 -2.92 -14.77 -15.66
C SER A 17 -1.93 -14.73 -14.48
N MET A 18 -1.53 -15.90 -13.97
CA MET A 18 -0.52 -16.03 -12.91
C MET A 18 0.86 -15.64 -13.42
N GLU A 19 1.24 -16.07 -14.63
CA GLU A 19 2.50 -15.68 -15.26
C GLU A 19 2.58 -14.16 -15.48
N LEU A 20 1.48 -13.53 -15.91
CA LEU A 20 1.40 -12.07 -16.05
C LEU A 20 1.55 -11.36 -14.69
N ALA A 21 0.85 -11.83 -13.65
CA ALA A 21 0.97 -11.28 -12.31
C ALA A 21 2.40 -11.43 -11.75
N TRP A 22 3.03 -12.58 -11.97
CA TRP A 22 4.39 -12.87 -11.54
C TRP A 22 5.40 -11.97 -12.24
N THR A 23 5.27 -11.83 -13.56
CA THR A 23 6.14 -10.98 -14.39
C THR A 23 6.01 -9.51 -14.02
N ALA A 24 4.81 -9.04 -13.68
CA ALA A 24 4.57 -7.67 -13.25
C ALA A 24 5.29 -7.31 -11.93
N TRP A 25 5.64 -8.32 -11.12
CA TRP A 25 6.49 -8.14 -9.94
C TRP A 25 7.98 -8.14 -10.24
N SER A 26 8.44 -8.39 -11.48
CA SER A 26 9.86 -8.33 -11.84
C SER A 26 10.43 -6.91 -11.71
N ILE A 27 11.73 -6.80 -11.43
CA ILE A 27 12.39 -5.49 -11.28
C ILE A 27 12.19 -4.58 -12.51
N PRO A 28 12.35 -5.06 -13.75
CA PRO A 28 12.13 -4.21 -14.93
C PRO A 28 10.70 -3.67 -15.03
N PHE A 29 9.69 -4.42 -14.58
CA PHE A 29 8.29 -3.95 -14.58
C PHE A 29 8.03 -2.92 -13.48
N LEU A 30 8.58 -3.14 -12.29
CA LEU A 30 8.47 -2.21 -11.16
C LEU A 30 9.14 -0.87 -11.47
N THR A 31 10.38 -0.89 -12.00
CA THR A 31 11.12 0.33 -12.35
C THR A 31 10.46 1.09 -13.50
N ALA A 32 9.87 0.39 -14.47
CA ALA A 32 9.11 0.98 -15.56
C ALA A 32 7.71 1.50 -15.13
N ARG A 33 7.31 1.32 -13.87
CA ARG A 33 6.02 1.78 -13.30
C ARG A 33 4.80 1.39 -14.15
N ARG A 34 4.82 0.19 -14.73
CA ARG A 34 3.78 -0.28 -15.68
C ARG A 34 2.45 -0.70 -15.02
N GLY A 35 2.36 -0.59 -13.70
CA GLY A 35 1.24 -1.11 -12.92
C GLY A 35 1.19 -2.64 -12.95
N GLN A 36 0.11 -3.21 -12.42
CA GLN A 36 -0.13 -4.65 -12.45
C GLN A 36 -1.32 -4.98 -13.36
N PRO A 37 -1.09 -5.73 -14.46
CA PRO A 37 -2.16 -6.11 -15.38
C PRO A 37 -3.15 -7.09 -14.72
N ILE A 38 -2.64 -7.98 -13.87
CA ILE A 38 -3.41 -8.89 -13.02
C ILE A 38 -2.98 -8.65 -11.59
N SER A 39 -3.88 -8.14 -10.75
CA SER A 39 -3.59 -7.86 -9.35
C SER A 39 -4.16 -8.89 -8.39
N GLY A 40 -4.86 -9.92 -8.88
CA GLY A 40 -5.35 -11.01 -8.05
C GLY A 40 -6.54 -11.75 -8.64
N TRP A 41 -6.99 -12.74 -7.89
CA TRP A 41 -8.08 -13.64 -8.23
C TRP A 41 -9.11 -13.65 -7.13
N ILE A 42 -10.38 -13.80 -7.51
CA ILE A 42 -11.51 -13.75 -6.60
C ILE A 42 -12.21 -15.10 -6.65
N ILE A 43 -12.46 -15.69 -5.48
CA ILE A 43 -13.32 -16.85 -5.34
C ILE A 43 -14.68 -16.38 -4.84
N SER A 44 -15.75 -16.65 -5.59
CA SER A 44 -17.11 -16.30 -5.20
C SER A 44 -18.13 -17.25 -5.84
N ASP A 45 -19.27 -17.43 -5.17
CA ASP A 45 -20.46 -18.08 -5.74
C ASP A 45 -21.34 -17.08 -6.49
N ARG A 46 -20.98 -15.79 -6.48
CA ARG A 46 -21.69 -14.72 -7.19
C ARG A 46 -21.06 -14.48 -8.55
N SER A 47 -21.85 -13.95 -9.47
CA SER A 47 -21.33 -13.52 -10.76
C SER A 47 -20.36 -12.33 -10.60
N ALA A 48 -19.42 -12.20 -11.53
CA ALA A 48 -18.48 -11.07 -11.53
C ALA A 48 -19.19 -9.70 -11.53
N ARG A 49 -20.38 -9.61 -12.16
CA ARG A 49 -21.21 -8.40 -12.18
C ARG A 49 -21.74 -8.05 -10.79
N GLU A 50 -22.24 -9.03 -10.05
CA GLU A 50 -22.74 -8.82 -8.69
C GLU A 50 -21.62 -8.39 -7.73
N VAL A 51 -20.45 -9.04 -7.82
CA VAL A 51 -19.27 -8.66 -7.04
C VAL A 51 -18.86 -7.21 -7.34
N ALA A 52 -18.73 -6.85 -8.63
CA ALA A 52 -18.34 -5.50 -9.03
C ALA A 52 -19.37 -4.45 -8.58
N ALA A 53 -20.67 -4.74 -8.70
CA ALA A 53 -21.74 -3.85 -8.26
C ALA A 53 -21.75 -3.65 -6.75
N TYR A 54 -21.43 -4.68 -5.97
CA TYR A 54 -21.30 -4.56 -4.52
C TYR A 54 -20.05 -3.73 -4.16
N TRP A 55 -18.87 -4.08 -4.64
CA TRP A 55 -17.65 -3.34 -4.31
C TRP A 55 -17.68 -1.87 -4.75
N GLY A 56 -18.25 -1.58 -5.92
CA GLY A 56 -18.42 -0.21 -6.41
C GLY A 56 -19.29 0.65 -5.50
N ARG A 57 -20.38 0.08 -4.96
CA ARG A 57 -21.33 0.81 -4.10
C ARG A 57 -20.92 0.88 -2.63
N HIS A 58 -20.30 -0.17 -2.11
CA HIS A 58 -20.11 -0.34 -0.66
C HIS A 58 -18.67 -0.19 -0.20
N CYS A 59 -17.68 -0.38 -1.09
CA CYS A 59 -16.29 -0.51 -0.65
C CYS A 59 -15.35 0.52 -1.27
N TYR A 60 -15.53 0.86 -2.54
CA TYR A 60 -14.50 1.56 -3.31
C TYR A 60 -14.72 3.07 -3.42
N LEU A 61 -15.95 3.53 -3.57
CA LEU A 61 -16.23 4.97 -3.69
C LEU A 61 -16.57 5.57 -2.33
N HIS A 62 -15.78 6.54 -1.90
CA HIS A 62 -15.98 7.27 -0.65
C HIS A 62 -16.00 8.77 -0.89
N ILE A 63 -16.79 9.50 -0.12
CA ILE A 63 -16.78 10.96 -0.11
C ILE A 63 -16.12 11.40 1.19
N ALA A 64 -14.93 12.00 1.10
CA ALA A 64 -14.19 12.51 2.24
C ALA A 64 -13.82 13.98 2.00
N ARG A 65 -14.26 14.87 2.90
CA ARG A 65 -14.08 16.33 2.79
C ARG A 65 -14.52 16.89 1.43
N GLY A 66 -15.67 16.43 0.93
CA GLY A 66 -16.24 16.87 -0.35
C GLY A 66 -15.53 16.34 -1.61
N ARG A 67 -14.52 15.47 -1.47
CA ARG A 67 -13.81 14.83 -2.59
C ARG A 67 -14.15 13.35 -2.66
N THR A 68 -14.38 12.87 -3.88
CA THR A 68 -14.51 11.44 -4.15
C THR A 68 -13.13 10.79 -4.07
N ARG A 69 -13.00 9.76 -3.24
CA ARG A 69 -11.80 8.96 -3.06
C ARG A 69 -12.09 7.52 -3.43
N LEU A 70 -11.15 6.89 -4.12
CA LEU A 70 -11.21 5.48 -4.48
C LEU A 70 -10.36 4.66 -3.48
N LEU A 71 -10.98 3.73 -2.78
CA LEU A 71 -10.25 2.74 -1.99
C LEU A 71 -9.72 1.64 -2.92
N ARG A 72 -8.39 1.59 -3.08
CA ARG A 72 -7.73 0.74 -4.06
C ARG A 72 -7.30 -0.61 -3.48
N PHE A 73 -8.22 -1.39 -2.91
CA PHE A 73 -7.87 -2.73 -2.38
C PHE A 73 -7.28 -3.66 -3.46
N HIS A 74 -7.67 -3.45 -4.72
CA HIS A 74 -7.09 -4.16 -5.86
C HIS A 74 -5.64 -3.74 -6.16
N ASP A 75 -5.12 -2.62 -5.65
CA ASP A 75 -3.74 -2.20 -5.85
C ASP A 75 -2.81 -2.97 -4.90
N PRO A 76 -1.84 -3.74 -5.40
CA PRO A 76 -0.92 -4.52 -4.57
C PRO A 76 0.01 -3.67 -3.70
N GLY A 77 0.27 -2.42 -4.10
CA GLY A 77 0.97 -1.44 -3.26
C GLY A 77 0.13 -0.91 -2.09
N VAL A 78 -1.18 -1.18 -2.07
CA VAL A 78 -2.13 -0.75 -1.03
C VAL A 78 -2.62 -1.94 -0.22
N ARG A 79 -2.92 -3.06 -0.86
CA ARG A 79 -3.68 -4.19 -0.31
C ARG A 79 -3.17 -4.71 1.02
N ALA A 80 -1.90 -5.08 1.10
CA ALA A 80 -1.33 -5.72 2.28
C ALA A 80 -1.35 -4.77 3.50
N MET A 81 -1.04 -3.49 3.29
CA MET A 81 -1.06 -2.48 4.35
C MET A 81 -2.49 -2.13 4.76
N LEU A 82 -3.38 -1.91 3.79
CA LEU A 82 -4.80 -1.69 4.04
C LEU A 82 -5.39 -2.83 4.86
N TRP A 83 -5.13 -4.08 4.48
CA TRP A 83 -5.66 -5.24 5.20
C TRP A 83 -5.27 -5.24 6.67
N GLN A 84 -4.01 -4.90 6.99
CA GLN A 84 -3.53 -4.80 8.37
C GLN A 84 -4.28 -3.72 9.17
N ASP A 85 -4.55 -2.57 8.54
CA ASP A 85 -5.13 -1.40 9.20
C ASP A 85 -6.68 -1.46 9.31
N LEU A 86 -7.33 -2.45 8.68
CA LEU A 86 -8.77 -2.70 8.81
C LEU A 86 -9.10 -3.58 10.01
N ASP A 87 -10.17 -3.25 10.72
CA ASP A 87 -10.75 -4.13 11.75
C ASP A 87 -11.49 -5.34 11.14
N ALA A 88 -11.91 -6.28 12.00
CA ALA A 88 -12.57 -7.51 11.56
C ALA A 88 -13.89 -7.25 10.79
N ARG A 89 -14.66 -6.24 11.20
CA ARG A 89 -15.93 -5.87 10.55
C ARG A 89 -15.67 -5.23 9.19
N GLN A 90 -14.72 -4.31 9.12
CA GLN A 90 -14.27 -3.68 7.88
C GLN A 90 -13.74 -4.71 6.87
N ARG A 91 -12.94 -5.68 7.33
CA ARG A 91 -12.46 -6.80 6.50
C ARG A 91 -13.62 -7.66 5.97
N ALA A 92 -14.62 -7.96 6.80
CA ALA A 92 -15.80 -8.71 6.40
C ALA A 92 -16.63 -7.94 5.35
N LEU A 93 -16.85 -6.64 5.54
CA LEU A 93 -17.56 -5.79 4.56
C LEU A 93 -16.80 -5.68 3.24
N LEU A 94 -15.47 -5.52 3.29
CA LEU A 94 -14.61 -5.40 2.11
C LEU A 94 -14.60 -6.67 1.26
N LEU A 95 -14.60 -7.85 1.89
CA LEU A 95 -14.58 -9.12 1.18
C LEU A 95 -15.97 -9.63 0.82
N HIS A 96 -17.06 -9.09 1.34
CA HIS A 96 -18.38 -9.46 0.84
C HIS A 96 -18.51 -9.08 -0.65
N PRO A 97 -19.20 -9.85 -1.51
CA PRO A 97 -19.81 -11.17 -1.30
C PRO A 97 -18.86 -12.34 -1.71
N VAL A 98 -17.55 -12.14 -1.66
CA VAL A 98 -16.55 -13.11 -2.09
C VAL A 98 -16.09 -13.98 -0.92
N LYS A 99 -15.69 -15.21 -1.22
CA LYS A 99 -15.15 -16.16 -0.23
C LYS A 99 -13.71 -15.82 0.12
N ALA A 100 -12.91 -15.51 -0.90
CA ALA A 100 -11.52 -15.19 -0.77
C ALA A 100 -11.01 -14.35 -1.94
N VAL A 101 -9.96 -13.59 -1.68
CA VAL A 101 -9.13 -12.95 -2.69
C VAL A 101 -7.72 -13.51 -2.58
N PHE A 102 -7.10 -13.84 -3.70
CA PHE A 102 -5.71 -14.28 -3.80
C PHE A 102 -4.90 -13.24 -4.58
N SER A 103 -3.64 -13.07 -4.22
CA SER A 103 -2.67 -12.28 -5.00
C SER A 103 -1.27 -12.80 -4.85
N LEU A 104 -0.38 -12.30 -5.71
CA LEU A 104 1.05 -12.32 -5.44
C LEU A 104 1.42 -11.04 -4.69
N ASN A 105 2.09 -11.20 -3.57
CA ASN A 105 2.63 -10.08 -2.81
C ASN A 105 3.97 -9.61 -3.38
N ARG A 106 4.54 -8.56 -2.77
CA ARG A 106 5.82 -7.97 -3.20
C ARG A 106 7.03 -8.90 -3.13
N HIS A 107 6.92 -9.99 -2.37
CA HIS A 107 7.91 -11.05 -2.23
C HIS A 107 7.71 -12.16 -3.27
N GLN A 108 6.80 -11.96 -4.25
CA GLN A 108 6.37 -12.99 -5.20
C GLN A 108 5.83 -14.26 -4.52
N ALA A 109 5.23 -14.11 -3.34
CA ALA A 109 4.54 -15.21 -2.66
C ALA A 109 3.04 -15.08 -2.82
N LEU A 110 2.35 -16.22 -2.91
CA LEU A 110 0.89 -16.27 -2.90
C LEU A 110 0.38 -15.86 -1.50
N GLU A 111 -0.50 -14.87 -1.48
CA GLU A 111 -1.22 -14.41 -0.30
C GLU A 111 -2.72 -14.60 -0.49
N SER A 112 -3.43 -14.87 0.62
CA SER A 112 -4.87 -15.02 0.63
C SER A 112 -5.52 -14.10 1.66
N PHE A 113 -6.65 -13.55 1.28
CA PHE A 113 -7.49 -12.69 2.11
C PHE A 113 -8.87 -13.32 2.18
N SER A 114 -9.23 -13.76 3.38
CA SER A 114 -10.56 -14.29 3.69
C SER A 114 -11.13 -13.53 4.88
N ALA A 115 -12.44 -13.32 4.87
CA ALA A 115 -13.10 -12.79 6.05
C ALA A 115 -13.14 -13.93 7.07
N PRO A 116 -12.83 -13.69 8.35
CA PRO A 116 -13.12 -14.68 9.37
C PRO A 116 -14.60 -15.03 9.29
N SER A 117 -14.93 -16.32 9.29
CA SER A 117 -16.30 -16.78 9.45
C SER A 117 -16.85 -16.09 10.69
N THR A 118 -17.78 -15.14 10.52
CA THR A 118 -18.42 -14.47 11.65
C THR A 118 -18.91 -15.58 12.57
N PRO A 119 -18.40 -15.72 13.81
CA PRO A 119 -18.93 -16.75 14.69
C PRO A 119 -20.41 -16.46 14.86
N ALA A 120 -21.25 -17.40 14.45
CA ALA A 120 -22.68 -17.38 14.66
C ALA A 120 -22.97 -17.63 16.16
N SER A 121 -22.55 -16.70 17.01
CA SER A 121 -22.65 -16.86 18.47
C SER A 121 -22.84 -15.51 19.15
N ASP A 122 -23.82 -14.74 18.71
CA ASP A 122 -24.54 -13.87 19.62
C ASP A 122 -25.98 -13.69 19.12
N PRO A 123 -26.98 -14.37 19.71
CA PRO A 123 -28.39 -14.25 19.32
C PRO A 123 -28.95 -12.84 19.60
N ASN A 124 -28.21 -11.99 20.34
CA ASN A 124 -28.54 -10.58 20.57
C ASN A 124 -27.64 -9.59 19.82
N ALA A 125 -26.56 -10.03 19.17
CA ALA A 125 -25.91 -9.20 18.17
C ALA A 125 -26.87 -9.15 17.00
N THR A 126 -27.61 -8.05 16.91
CA THR A 126 -28.31 -7.68 15.69
C THR A 126 -27.27 -7.78 14.58
N ALA A 127 -27.35 -8.86 13.79
CA ALA A 127 -26.56 -9.07 12.60
C ALA A 127 -27.01 -8.03 11.58
N SER A 128 -26.69 -6.78 11.87
CA SER A 128 -26.84 -5.63 10.99
C SER A 128 -25.68 -5.66 10.01
N ASN A 129 -25.46 -6.81 9.34
CA ASN A 129 -25.04 -6.78 7.94
C ASN A 129 -26.27 -6.31 7.16
N ARG A 130 -26.70 -5.07 7.39
CA ARG A 130 -27.63 -4.42 6.48
C ARG A 130 -26.91 -4.45 5.14
N LEU A 131 -27.53 -5.02 4.13
CA LEU A 131 -27.01 -5.05 2.76
C LEU A 131 -26.60 -3.65 2.26
N ASP A 132 -27.10 -2.60 2.91
CA ASP A 132 -26.82 -1.19 2.65
C ASP A 132 -25.64 -0.59 3.43
N GLU A 133 -24.98 -1.36 4.32
CA GLU A 133 -23.83 -0.84 5.06
C GLU A 133 -22.66 -0.60 4.10
N GLN A 134 -22.09 0.60 4.18
CA GLN A 134 -20.90 0.98 3.43
C GLN A 134 -19.68 0.80 4.34
N LEU A 135 -18.58 0.30 3.77
CA LEU A 135 -17.27 0.36 4.41
C LEU A 135 -16.97 1.83 4.73
N ARG A 136 -16.62 2.12 5.99
CA ARG A 136 -16.21 3.45 6.41
C ARG A 136 -14.83 3.38 7.02
N LEU A 137 -13.96 4.29 6.60
CA LEU A 137 -12.64 4.46 7.19
C LEU A 137 -12.63 5.71 8.08
N SER A 138 -11.91 5.64 9.19
CA SER A 138 -11.64 6.81 10.02
C SER A 138 -10.75 7.81 9.27
N GLU A 139 -10.66 9.04 9.78
CA GLU A 139 -9.75 10.04 9.23
C GLU A 139 -8.29 9.60 9.29
N GLN A 140 -7.91 8.92 10.38
CA GLN A 140 -6.58 8.33 10.54
C GLN A 140 -6.31 7.24 9.50
N GLN A 141 -7.27 6.33 9.27
CA GLN A 141 -7.15 5.30 8.22
C GLN A 141 -7.03 5.93 6.84
N TRP A 142 -7.78 7.01 6.56
CA TRP A 142 -7.63 7.75 5.30
C TRP A 142 -6.26 8.39 5.14
N GLN A 143 -5.65 8.88 6.22
CA GLN A 143 -4.31 9.41 6.17
C GLN A 143 -3.30 8.30 5.81
N GLN A 144 -3.39 7.15 6.47
CA GLN A 144 -2.57 5.97 6.19
C GLN A 144 -2.72 5.51 4.73
N VAL A 145 -3.95 5.44 4.22
CA VAL A 145 -4.22 5.03 2.83
C VAL A 145 -3.54 5.93 1.79
N ASN A 146 -3.43 7.24 2.06
CA ASN A 146 -2.73 8.16 1.15
C ASN A 146 -1.23 7.88 1.13
N ASP A 147 -0.68 7.42 2.26
CA ASP A 147 0.75 7.21 2.45
C ASP A 147 1.24 5.89 1.83
N TYR A 148 0.39 4.87 1.71
CA TYR A 148 0.76 3.56 1.16
C TYR A 148 1.39 3.63 -0.24
N SER A 149 0.89 4.50 -1.12
CA SER A 149 1.45 4.65 -2.47
C SER A 149 2.87 5.20 -2.44
N THR A 150 3.14 6.13 -1.53
CA THR A 150 4.47 6.72 -1.30
C THR A 150 5.42 5.68 -0.71
N VAL A 151 4.95 4.89 0.26
CA VAL A 151 5.68 3.76 0.84
C VAL A 151 6.06 2.73 -0.23
N HIS A 152 5.11 2.34 -1.07
CA HIS A 152 5.36 1.40 -2.16
C HIS A 152 6.33 1.97 -3.21
N ALA A 153 6.23 3.27 -3.52
CA ALA A 153 7.14 3.93 -4.45
C ALA A 153 8.58 3.96 -3.92
N ALA A 154 8.78 4.32 -2.66
CA ALA A 154 10.10 4.34 -2.02
C ALA A 154 10.74 2.94 -2.00
N TRP A 155 9.97 1.92 -1.61
CA TRP A 155 10.44 0.52 -1.66
C TRP A 155 10.79 0.09 -3.08
N SER A 156 9.91 0.36 -4.06
CA SER A 156 10.14 -0.04 -5.46
C SER A 156 11.36 0.64 -6.07
N TYR A 157 11.59 1.92 -5.72
CA TYR A 157 12.79 2.65 -6.11
C TYR A 157 14.05 1.95 -5.60
N LEU A 158 14.13 1.68 -4.29
CA LEU A 158 15.31 1.09 -3.68
C LEU A 158 15.61 -0.32 -4.15
N VAL A 159 14.59 -1.17 -4.31
CA VAL A 159 14.77 -2.50 -4.88
C VAL A 159 15.19 -2.39 -6.36
N GLY A 160 14.67 -1.41 -7.10
CA GLY A 160 15.06 -1.16 -8.48
C GLY A 160 16.51 -0.71 -8.66
N GLN A 161 17.08 -0.06 -7.64
CA GLN A 161 18.49 0.34 -7.59
C GLN A 161 19.40 -0.72 -6.94
N ASP A 162 18.87 -1.89 -6.60
CA ASP A 162 19.59 -2.95 -5.87
C ASP A 162 20.18 -2.49 -4.52
N LEU A 163 19.55 -1.48 -3.90
CA LEU A 163 20.00 -0.90 -2.62
C LEU A 163 19.41 -1.63 -1.40
N ILE A 164 18.29 -2.32 -1.59
CA ILE A 164 17.66 -3.15 -0.55
C ILE A 164 17.14 -4.46 -1.16
N SER A 165 17.05 -5.50 -0.33
CA SER A 165 16.35 -6.73 -0.69
C SER A 165 14.84 -6.50 -0.80
N ARG A 166 14.18 -7.31 -1.63
CA ARG A 166 12.71 -7.39 -1.68
C ARG A 166 12.10 -7.71 -0.31
N ASP A 167 12.83 -8.47 0.50
CA ASP A 167 12.38 -8.94 1.82
C ASP A 167 12.52 -7.89 2.91
N THR A 168 13.06 -6.71 2.60
CA THR A 168 13.19 -5.61 3.55
C THR A 168 11.81 -5.27 4.14
N PRO A 169 11.66 -5.35 5.48
CA PRO A 169 10.38 -5.17 6.13
C PRO A 169 9.95 -3.70 6.10
N VAL A 170 8.77 -3.45 5.54
CA VAL A 170 8.09 -2.16 5.68
C VAL A 170 7.28 -2.18 6.98
N THR A 171 7.91 -1.74 8.06
CA THR A 171 7.31 -1.75 9.41
C THR A 171 6.21 -0.71 9.54
N GLU A 172 5.31 -0.92 10.50
CA GLU A 172 4.29 0.08 10.85
C GLU A 172 4.93 1.42 11.28
N ALA A 173 5.99 1.38 12.07
CA ALA A 173 6.71 2.57 12.51
C ALA A 173 7.27 3.40 11.33
N LEU A 174 7.80 2.73 10.30
CA LEU A 174 8.25 3.40 9.09
C LEU A 174 7.07 4.08 8.36
N ARG A 175 5.92 3.41 8.24
CA ARG A 175 4.72 4.00 7.62
C ARG A 175 4.26 5.26 8.37
N HIS A 176 4.21 5.20 9.70
CA HIS A 176 3.79 6.34 10.52
C HIS A 176 4.79 7.50 10.54
N SER A 177 6.07 7.26 10.24
CA SER A 177 7.08 8.31 10.16
C SER A 177 6.76 9.38 9.10
N LEU A 178 5.96 9.05 8.08
CA LEU A 178 5.46 10.04 7.11
C LEU A 178 4.53 11.10 7.73
N GLY A 179 3.91 10.79 8.86
CA GLY A 179 3.12 11.74 9.63
C GLY A 179 4.00 12.89 10.16
N VAL A 180 5.21 12.57 10.64
CA VAL A 180 6.14 13.58 11.17
C VAL A 180 6.88 14.35 10.07
N ALA A 181 7.04 13.78 8.87
CA ALA A 181 7.70 14.43 7.74
C ALA A 181 7.16 15.85 7.46
N SER A 182 5.83 16.04 7.54
CA SER A 182 5.20 17.35 7.31
C SER A 182 5.67 18.43 8.30
N SER A 183 6.04 18.04 9.54
CA SER A 183 6.58 18.98 10.53
C SER A 183 7.97 19.50 10.18
N TYR A 184 8.68 18.80 9.29
CA TYR A 184 9.97 19.23 8.73
C TYR A 184 9.81 19.97 7.39
N GLY A 185 8.60 20.35 6.99
CA GLY A 185 8.36 20.99 5.68
C GLY A 185 8.33 20.03 4.49
N VAL A 186 8.51 18.72 4.72
CA VAL A 186 8.46 17.68 3.68
C VAL A 186 7.01 17.40 3.30
N THR A 187 6.54 18.12 2.27
CA THR A 187 5.12 18.13 1.86
C THR A 187 4.89 17.64 0.44
N SER A 188 5.86 17.79 -0.45
CA SER A 188 5.77 17.32 -1.83
C SER A 188 5.78 15.79 -1.89
N ALA A 189 5.18 15.21 -2.93
CA ALA A 189 5.15 13.75 -3.08
C ALA A 189 6.56 13.15 -3.24
N ASP A 190 7.44 13.85 -3.95
CA ASP A 190 8.82 13.42 -4.19
C ASP A 190 9.65 13.50 -2.90
N ASP A 191 9.58 14.60 -2.15
CA ASP A 191 10.31 14.72 -0.88
C ASP A 191 9.81 13.70 0.16
N ARG A 192 8.50 13.44 0.20
CA ARG A 192 7.93 12.40 1.09
C ARG A 192 8.42 11.01 0.71
N MET A 193 8.57 10.72 -0.59
CA MET A 193 9.15 9.48 -1.06
C MET A 193 10.63 9.37 -0.65
N LEU A 194 11.40 10.44 -0.84
CA LEU A 194 12.82 10.48 -0.46
C LEU A 194 13.04 10.40 1.06
N PHE A 195 12.16 10.99 1.87
CA PHE A 195 12.16 10.83 3.31
C PHE A 195 12.01 9.36 3.72
N LEU A 196 11.12 8.63 3.06
CA LEU A 196 10.97 7.18 3.27
C LEU A 196 12.16 6.38 2.75
N VAL A 197 12.80 6.80 1.66
CA VAL A 197 14.05 6.21 1.17
C VAL A 197 15.12 6.27 2.26
N CYS A 198 15.31 7.44 2.90
CA CYS A 198 16.23 7.57 4.03
C CYS A 198 15.82 6.65 5.20
N GLY A 199 14.53 6.57 5.53
CA GLY A 199 14.03 5.69 6.59
C GLY A 199 14.25 4.20 6.30
N LEU A 200 14.16 3.78 5.04
CA LEU A 200 14.42 2.40 4.60
C LEU A 200 15.92 2.07 4.59
N CYS A 201 16.78 3.02 4.21
CA CYS A 201 18.23 2.81 4.13
C CYS A 201 18.96 2.98 5.46
N HIS A 202 18.49 3.88 6.33
CA HIS A 202 19.20 4.30 7.55
C HIS A 202 18.40 4.07 8.83
N GLY A 203 17.18 3.54 8.71
CA GLY A 203 16.26 3.34 9.83
C GLY A 203 15.46 4.59 10.17
N ILE A 204 14.31 4.37 10.82
CA ILE A 204 13.34 5.44 11.12
C ILE A 204 13.92 6.58 11.98
N GLY A 205 15.00 6.33 12.74
CA GLY A 205 15.61 7.33 13.61
C GLY A 205 16.40 8.41 12.88
N PHE A 206 16.65 8.28 11.56
CA PHE A 206 17.48 9.22 10.81
C PHE A 206 17.01 10.67 10.95
N HIS A 207 15.68 10.89 10.99
CA HIS A 207 15.12 12.23 11.02
C HIS A 207 15.33 12.94 12.37
N ALA A 208 15.63 12.19 13.44
CA ALA A 208 15.95 12.71 14.76
C ALA A 208 17.46 12.95 14.96
N HIS A 209 18.30 12.63 13.96
CA HIS A 209 19.74 12.82 14.08
C HIS A 209 20.09 14.31 14.16
N ALA A 210 21.00 14.68 15.07
CA ALA A 210 21.35 16.09 15.33
C ALA A 210 21.80 16.85 14.07
N ARG A 211 22.53 16.16 13.17
CA ARG A 211 22.98 16.73 11.89
C ARG A 211 21.84 17.09 10.92
N MET A 212 20.65 16.51 11.10
CA MET A 212 19.49 16.82 10.25
C MET A 212 18.79 18.12 10.65
N ALA A 213 19.10 18.70 11.81
CA ALA A 213 18.43 19.91 12.29
C ALA A 213 18.50 21.07 11.27
N ASP A 214 19.65 21.24 10.62
CA ASP A 214 19.87 22.33 9.66
C ASP A 214 19.21 22.05 8.31
N VAL A 215 19.16 20.79 7.90
CA VAL A 215 18.37 20.34 6.75
C VAL A 215 16.90 20.69 6.97
N TRP A 216 16.37 20.38 8.15
CA TRP A 216 14.97 20.65 8.50
C TRP A 216 14.61 22.12 8.57
N ARG A 217 15.55 22.98 9.00
CA ARG A 217 15.36 24.43 8.95
C ARG A 217 15.18 24.92 7.50
N ARG A 218 15.92 24.36 6.56
CA ARG A 218 15.86 24.73 5.13
C ARG A 218 14.61 24.19 4.46
N THR A 219 14.26 22.93 4.68
CA THR A 219 13.03 22.35 4.12
C THR A 219 11.77 22.99 4.69
N ALA A 220 11.77 23.39 5.96
CA ALA A 220 10.70 24.21 6.54
C ALA A 220 10.60 25.61 5.90
N GLY A 221 11.71 26.13 5.36
CA GLY A 221 11.76 27.35 4.55
C GLY A 221 11.27 27.16 3.11
N GLY A 222 10.83 25.96 2.71
CA GLY A 222 10.30 25.65 1.38
C GLY A 222 11.33 25.09 0.40
N GLU A 223 12.55 24.81 0.85
CA GLU A 223 13.57 24.19 0.00
C GLU A 223 13.29 22.68 -0.21
N PRO A 224 13.50 22.13 -1.43
CA PRO A 224 13.40 20.69 -1.67
C PRO A 224 14.33 19.89 -0.75
N PHE A 225 13.92 18.67 -0.38
CA PHE A 225 14.64 17.89 0.62
C PHE A 225 16.06 17.50 0.16
N VAL A 226 16.22 17.16 -1.11
CA VAL A 226 17.54 16.84 -1.71
C VAL A 226 18.47 18.04 -1.60
N ASP A 227 18.06 19.19 -2.11
CA ASP A 227 18.88 20.42 -2.12
C ASP A 227 19.26 20.87 -0.70
N ALA A 228 18.33 20.69 0.24
CA ALA A 228 18.56 20.96 1.66
C ALA A 228 19.65 20.05 2.24
N VAL A 229 19.62 18.75 1.95
CA VAL A 229 20.66 17.78 2.37
C VAL A 229 22.00 18.11 1.72
N GLU A 230 22.02 18.36 0.41
CA GLU A 230 23.28 18.53 -0.32
C GLU A 230 24.01 19.80 0.10
N ALA A 231 23.31 20.92 0.26
CA ALA A 231 23.97 22.15 0.69
C ALA A 231 24.32 22.21 2.19
N VAL A 232 23.72 21.39 3.05
CA VAL A 232 24.15 21.26 4.47
C VAL A 232 25.30 20.27 4.62
N SER A 233 25.24 19.13 3.92
CA SER A 233 26.26 18.08 4.02
C SER A 233 27.49 18.34 3.16
N GLY A 234 27.38 19.16 2.12
CA GLY A 234 28.40 19.34 1.09
C GLY A 234 28.65 18.09 0.23
N ARG A 235 27.71 17.13 0.27
CA ARG A 235 27.80 15.81 -0.36
C ARG A 235 26.53 15.54 -1.17
N SER A 236 26.56 14.58 -2.09
CA SER A 236 25.34 14.18 -2.79
C SER A 236 24.36 13.49 -1.84
N PHE A 237 23.07 13.54 -2.16
CA PHE A 237 22.03 12.92 -1.32
C PHE A 237 22.26 11.41 -1.08
N GLU A 238 22.82 10.68 -2.05
CA GLU A 238 23.13 9.25 -1.88
C GLU A 238 24.18 8.98 -0.80
N GLN A 239 24.97 10.00 -0.44
CA GLN A 239 26.01 9.92 0.60
C GLN A 239 25.51 10.34 1.99
N LEU A 240 24.19 10.42 2.19
CA LEU A 240 23.59 10.77 3.48
C LEU A 240 24.08 9.86 4.63
N SER A 241 24.28 8.57 4.38
CA SER A 241 24.81 7.63 5.39
C SER A 241 26.16 8.07 5.94
N THR A 242 27.08 8.47 5.07
CA THR A 242 28.42 8.96 5.47
C THR A 242 28.28 10.25 6.27
N TYR A 243 27.42 11.17 5.83
CA TYR A 243 27.17 12.41 6.55
C TYR A 243 26.61 12.18 7.97
N LEU A 244 25.78 11.17 8.16
CA LEU A 244 25.20 10.83 9.46
C LEU A 244 26.19 10.10 10.39
N MET A 245 27.24 9.47 9.85
CA MET A 245 28.24 8.71 10.62
C MET A 245 29.50 9.51 10.98
N ASP A 246 29.86 10.51 10.17
CA ASP A 246 30.93 11.46 10.49
C ASP A 246 30.57 12.32 11.71
#